data_AF-A0A7S0J994-F1
#
_entry.id   AF-A0A7S0J994-F1
#
_cell.length_a   1.000
_cell.length_b   1.000
_cell.length_c   1.000
_cell.angle_alpha   90.00
_cell.angle_beta   90.00
_cell.angle_gamma   90.00
#
_symmetry.space_group_name_H-M   'P 1'
#
loop_
_entity.id
_entity.type
_entity.pdbx_description
1 polymer ?
#
loop_
_entity_poly.entity_id
_entity_poly.type
_entity_poly.pdbx_seq_one_letter_code
_entity_poly.pdbx_strand_id
1 'polypeptide(L)'
;WLSRGNEVHSAVQKATSADKAPPPERTVALLVAAASTAESASKVIAELRKRLRSTRTSSADSVIIGAKVLAVLHRLAVSVRECPLTEAATELDAICSEGGGSSEPAAQASRPENREKSRELPTRASVP
;
A
#
# COMPACT_ATOMS: atom_id res chain seq x y z
N TRP A 1 5.64 27.01 12.12
CA TRP A 1 5.48 25.84 13.01
C TRP A 1 4.04 25.36 12.85
N LEU A 2 3.83 24.12 12.44
CA LEU A 2 2.48 23.54 12.33
C LEU A 2 2.01 23.30 13.78
N SER A 3 1.09 24.13 14.28
CA SER A 3 0.74 24.18 15.71
C SER A 3 -0.63 23.54 16.01
N ARG A 4 -1.41 23.17 14.98
CA ARG A 4 -2.73 22.54 15.11
C ARG A 4 -2.83 21.23 14.33
N GLY A 5 -3.59 20.26 14.85
CA GLY A 5 -3.79 18.95 14.22
C GLY A 5 -4.27 19.01 12.76
N ASN A 6 -5.06 20.03 12.40
CA ASN A 6 -5.51 20.26 11.01
C ASN A 6 -4.35 20.62 10.06
N GLU A 7 -3.31 21.28 10.57
CA GLU A 7 -2.15 21.66 9.76
C GLU A 7 -1.25 20.45 9.46
N VAL A 8 -1.12 19.53 10.43
CA VAL A 8 -0.42 18.25 10.24
C VAL A 8 -1.15 17.38 9.23
N HIS A 9 -2.48 17.26 9.35
CA HIS A 9 -3.30 16.50 8.38
C HIS A 9 -3.13 17.03 6.96
N SER A 10 -3.24 18.35 6.76
CA SER A 10 -3.07 18.97 5.44
C SER A 10 -1.66 18.77 4.89
N ALA A 11 -0.63 18.90 5.74
CA ALA A 11 0.76 18.66 5.34
C ALA A 11 0.99 17.20 4.94
N VAL A 12 0.42 16.23 5.67
CA VAL A 12 0.48 14.80 5.31
C VAL A 12 -0.20 14.55 3.97
N GLN A 13 -1.42 15.07 3.75
CA GLN A 13 -2.12 14.93 2.47
C GLN A 13 -1.32 15.50 1.30
N LYS A 14 -0.72 16.68 1.49
CA LYS A 14 0.10 17.34 0.45
C LYS A 14 1.43 16.63 0.20
N ALA A 15 2.05 16.05 1.23
CA ALA A 15 3.28 15.28 1.07
C ALA A 15 3.03 13.90 0.42
N THR A 16 1.80 13.40 0.51
CA THR A 16 1.40 12.04 0.11
C THR A 16 0.26 12.07 -0.90
N SER A 17 0.24 13.08 -1.77
CA SER A 17 -0.68 13.15 -2.90
C SER A 17 -0.32 12.09 -3.95
N ALA A 18 -1.32 11.59 -4.69
CA ALA A 18 -1.15 10.50 -5.66
C ALA A 18 -0.44 10.92 -6.96
N ASP A 19 0.00 12.18 -7.07
CA ASP A 19 0.76 12.63 -8.23
C ASP A 19 2.12 11.90 -8.30
N LYS A 20 2.70 11.84 -9.50
CA LYS A 20 3.97 11.13 -9.74
C LYS A 20 5.21 11.91 -9.31
N ALA A 21 5.07 13.16 -8.83
CA ALA A 21 6.21 13.94 -8.37
C ALA A 21 6.67 13.47 -6.98
N PRO A 22 7.92 13.69 -6.60
CA PRO A 22 8.38 13.40 -5.24
C PRO A 22 7.63 14.24 -4.19
N PRO A 23 7.59 13.80 -2.92
CA PRO A 23 7.03 14.61 -1.84
C PRO A 23 7.66 16.01 -1.80
N PRO A 24 6.87 17.11 -1.72
CA PRO A 24 7.41 18.46 -1.71
C PRO A 24 8.34 18.67 -0.51
N GLU A 25 9.63 18.92 -0.76
CA GLU A 25 10.65 18.97 0.29
C GLU A 25 10.31 19.96 1.41
N ARG A 26 9.75 21.12 1.06
CA ARG A 26 9.31 22.11 2.04
C ARG A 26 8.23 21.57 2.98
N THR A 27 7.30 20.77 2.46
CA THR A 27 6.24 20.15 3.27
C THR A 27 6.81 19.05 4.15
N VAL A 28 7.74 18.24 3.63
CA VAL A 28 8.45 17.22 4.42
C VAL A 28 9.25 17.87 5.56
N ALA A 29 9.97 18.95 5.28
CA ALA A 29 10.73 19.69 6.30
C ALA A 29 9.81 20.26 7.40
N LEU A 30 8.61 20.73 7.05
CA LEU A 30 7.62 21.17 8.03
C LEU A 30 7.12 20.02 8.91
N LEU A 31 6.91 18.82 8.34
CA LEU A 31 6.54 17.63 9.10
C LEU A 31 7.66 17.19 10.05
N VAL A 32 8.92 17.23 9.59
CA VAL A 32 10.09 16.95 10.43
C VAL A 32 10.20 17.96 11.59
N ALA A 33 10.05 19.26 11.31
CA ALA A 33 10.07 20.28 12.35
C ALA A 33 8.89 20.14 13.34
N ALA A 34 7.72 19.73 12.83
CA ALA A 34 6.55 19.45 13.66
C ALA A 34 6.74 18.21 14.54
N ALA A 35 7.58 17.26 14.14
CA ALA A 35 7.94 16.07 14.91
C ALA A 35 9.16 16.29 15.83
N SER A 36 9.33 17.50 16.37
CA SER A 36 10.50 17.87 17.18
C SER A 36 10.52 17.24 18.58
N THR A 37 9.43 16.64 19.03
CA THR A 37 9.31 15.93 20.32
C THR A 37 8.69 14.55 20.09
N ALA A 38 8.92 13.58 20.98
CA ALA A 38 8.30 12.26 20.88
C ALA A 38 6.76 12.31 20.78
N GLU A 39 6.11 13.21 21.55
CA GLU A 39 4.65 13.37 21.52
C GLU A 39 4.16 13.89 20.16
N SER A 40 4.84 14.90 19.61
CA SER A 40 4.46 15.50 18.33
C SER A 40 4.82 14.59 17.14
N ALA A 41 5.95 13.87 17.21
CA ALA A 41 6.31 12.82 16.28
C ALA A 41 5.26 11.72 16.23
N SER A 42 4.75 11.28 17.39
CA SER A 42 3.68 10.28 17.46
C SER A 42 2.40 10.75 16.77
N LYS A 43 2.04 12.04 16.87
CA LYS A 43 0.89 12.63 16.17
C LYS A 43 1.08 12.63 14.64
N VAL A 44 2.28 13.00 14.17
CA VAL A 44 2.61 12.96 12.74
C VAL A 44 2.56 11.54 12.20
N ILE A 45 3.15 10.58 12.92
CA ILE A 45 3.13 9.15 12.56
C ILE A 45 1.71 8.60 12.53
N ALA A 46 0.88 8.92 13.53
CA ALA A 46 -0.51 8.49 13.57
C ALA A 46 -1.31 8.98 12.35
N GLU A 47 -1.04 10.20 11.89
CA GLU A 47 -1.71 10.76 10.71
C GLU A 47 -1.21 10.11 9.40
N LEU A 48 0.09 9.81 9.30
CA LEU A 48 0.65 9.03 8.19
C LEU A 48 0.05 7.61 8.12
N ARG A 49 -0.12 6.95 9.28
CA ARG A 49 -0.78 5.65 9.38
C ARG A 49 -2.25 5.71 8.99
N LYS A 50 -2.96 6.76 9.41
CA LYS A 50 -4.34 6.99 8.97
C LYS A 50 -4.41 7.14 7.45
N ARG A 51 -3.49 7.89 6.86
CA ARG A 51 -3.40 8.06 5.39
C ARG A 51 -3.15 6.73 4.67
N LEU A 52 -2.24 5.91 5.18
CA LEU A 52 -1.99 4.55 4.68
C LEU A 52 -3.25 3.67 4.75
N ARG A 53 -3.92 3.62 5.90
CA ARG A 53 -5.13 2.81 6.08
C ARG A 53 -6.28 3.26 5.17
N SER A 54 -6.43 4.56 4.95
CA SER A 54 -7.44 5.11 4.03
C SER A 54 -7.15 4.82 2.56
N THR A 55 -5.98 4.27 2.22
CA THR A 55 -5.56 3.99 0.85
C THR A 55 -5.36 2.49 0.58
N ARG A 56 -5.95 1.60 1.41
CA ARG A 56 -5.96 0.13 1.22
C ARG A 56 -6.86 -0.33 0.06
N THR A 57 -6.59 0.15 -1.14
CA THR A 57 -7.21 -0.32 -2.39
C THR A 57 -6.11 -0.66 -3.38
N SER A 58 -6.29 -1.70 -4.19
CA SER A 58 -5.33 -2.11 -5.23
C SER A 58 -5.42 -1.16 -6.43
N SER A 59 -4.99 0.09 -6.23
CA SER A 59 -4.94 1.13 -7.27
C SER A 59 -3.52 1.67 -7.39
N ALA A 60 -3.14 2.13 -8.60
CA ALA A 60 -1.85 2.75 -8.82
C ALA A 60 -1.61 3.96 -7.89
N ASP A 61 -2.67 4.72 -7.59
CA ASP A 61 -2.63 5.86 -6.68
C ASP A 61 -2.29 5.45 -5.26
N SER A 62 -2.85 4.33 -4.79
CA SER A 62 -2.57 3.77 -3.46
C SER A 62 -1.10 3.39 -3.30
N VAL A 63 -0.48 2.81 -4.33
CA VAL A 63 0.94 2.46 -4.35
C VAL A 63 1.81 3.72 -4.26
N ILE A 64 1.47 4.77 -5.02
CA ILE A 64 2.19 6.04 -4.98
C ILE A 64 2.09 6.68 -3.59
N ILE A 65 0.89 6.71 -3.02
CA ILE A 65 0.67 7.27 -1.68
C ILE A 65 1.49 6.49 -0.64
N GLY A 66 1.49 5.16 -0.71
CA GLY A 66 2.29 4.30 0.16
C GLY A 66 3.79 4.59 0.08
N ALA A 67 4.33 4.68 -1.15
CA ALA A 67 5.73 5.01 -1.38
C ALA A 67 6.11 6.40 -0.84
N LYS A 68 5.22 7.40 -0.98
CA LYS A 68 5.46 8.74 -0.43
C LYS A 68 5.40 8.76 1.10
N VAL A 69 4.48 8.01 1.71
CA VAL A 69 4.44 7.87 3.17
C VAL A 69 5.75 7.26 3.68
N LEU A 70 6.25 6.21 3.03
CA LEU A 70 7.56 5.61 3.33
C LEU A 70 8.70 6.63 3.27
N ALA A 71 8.74 7.44 2.22
CA ALA A 71 9.77 8.47 2.08
C ALA A 71 9.73 9.51 3.21
N VAL A 72 8.53 9.92 3.65
CA VAL A 72 8.36 10.85 4.78
C VAL A 72 8.77 10.19 6.10
N LEU A 73 8.37 8.94 6.34
CA LEU A 73 8.78 8.18 7.53
C LEU A 73 10.30 8.01 7.61
N HIS A 74 10.95 7.69 6.49
CA HIS A 74 12.41 7.63 6.44
C HIS A 74 13.06 8.98 6.76
N ARG A 75 12.52 10.09 6.26
CA ARG A 75 13.02 11.43 6.59
C ARG A 75 12.85 11.76 8.08
N LEU A 76 11.72 11.36 8.68
CA LEU A 76 11.49 11.49 10.12
C LEU A 76 12.49 10.63 10.92
N ALA A 77 12.72 9.39 10.51
CA ALA A 77 13.67 8.47 11.13
C ALA A 77 15.09 9.04 11.22
N VAL A 78 15.56 9.61 10.12
CA VAL A 78 16.92 10.16 10.02
C VAL A 78 17.06 11.47 10.79
N SER A 79 15.97 12.23 10.94
CA SER A 79 16.02 13.61 11.43
C SER A 79 15.52 13.77 12.88
N VAL A 80 14.75 12.82 13.41
CA VAL A 80 14.11 12.89 14.74
C VAL A 80 14.69 11.78 15.62
N ARG A 81 15.47 12.17 16.64
CA ARG A 81 16.15 11.23 17.56
C ARG A 81 15.20 10.29 18.32
N GLU A 82 13.96 10.70 18.56
CA GLU A 82 12.96 9.96 19.36
C GLU A 82 11.77 9.50 18.51
N CYS A 83 11.99 9.08 17.26
CA CYS A 83 10.90 8.67 16.37
C CYS A 83 10.53 7.18 16.56
N PRO A 84 9.31 6.84 17.02
CA PRO A 84 8.87 5.44 17.12
C PRO A 84 8.47 4.89 15.74
N LEU A 85 9.43 4.36 15.00
CA LEU A 85 9.23 3.88 13.61
C LEU A 85 8.67 2.47 13.51
N THR A 86 8.81 1.68 14.58
CA THR A 86 8.57 0.24 14.59
C THR A 86 7.14 -0.11 14.16
N GLU A 87 6.15 0.65 14.63
CA GLU A 87 4.74 0.38 14.34
C GLU A 87 4.29 0.83 12.93
N ALA A 88 4.95 1.86 12.38
CA ALA A 88 4.64 2.32 11.02
C ALA A 88 5.15 1.33 9.96
N ALA A 89 6.31 0.71 10.21
CA ALA A 89 6.87 -0.33 9.35
C ALA A 89 5.98 -1.58 9.27
N THR A 90 5.34 -1.98 10.38
CA THR A 90 4.46 -3.14 10.43
C THR A 90 3.18 -2.94 9.60
N GLU A 91 2.61 -1.73 9.59
CA GLU A 91 1.43 -1.44 8.76
C GLU A 91 1.76 -1.38 7.26
N LEU A 92 2.98 -1.03 6.91
CA LEU A 92 3.45 -1.03 5.52
C LEU A 92 3.64 -2.44 4.97
N ASP A 93 4.17 -3.36 5.78
CA ASP A 93 4.28 -4.77 5.43
C ASP A 93 2.92 -5.40 5.09
N ALA A 94 1.88 -5.04 5.87
CA ALA A 94 0.51 -5.47 5.61
C ALA A 94 -0.02 -4.93 4.26
N ILE A 95 0.32 -3.70 3.88
CA ILE A 95 -0.11 -3.11 2.60
C ILE A 95 0.59 -3.75 1.40
N CYS A 96 1.90 -4.01 1.52
CA CYS A 96 2.67 -4.68 0.47
C CYS A 96 2.26 -6.15 0.29
N SER A 97 1.87 -6.82 1.37
CA SER A 97 1.47 -8.24 1.35
C SER A 97 0.08 -8.47 0.74
N GLU A 98 -0.84 -7.50 0.83
CA GLU A 98 -2.19 -7.64 0.27
C GLU A 98 -2.27 -7.54 -1.27
N GLY A 99 -1.13 -7.29 -1.95
CA GLY A 99 -0.99 -7.33 -3.41
C GLY A 99 -0.48 -8.66 -4.00
N GLY A 100 -0.12 -9.65 -3.16
CA GLY A 100 0.52 -10.91 -3.58
C GLY A 100 -0.41 -12.03 -4.02
N GLY A 101 -1.68 -11.74 -4.30
CA GLY A 101 -2.70 -12.73 -4.68
C GLY A 101 -2.71 -13.09 -6.17
N SER A 102 -1.55 -13.42 -6.76
CA SER A 102 -1.48 -14.23 -7.98
C SER A 102 -0.10 -14.87 -8.12
N SER A 103 0.21 -15.77 -7.21
CA SER A 103 1.06 -16.92 -7.54
C SER A 103 0.13 -18.07 -7.87
N GLU A 104 -0.36 -18.07 -9.11
CA GLU A 104 -0.78 -19.29 -9.80
C GLU A 104 0.38 -20.30 -9.68
N PRO A 105 0.18 -21.49 -9.07
CA PRO A 105 1.19 -22.52 -9.16
C PRO A 105 1.12 -23.11 -10.58
N ALA A 106 1.84 -22.48 -11.51
CA ALA A 106 2.27 -23.14 -12.72
C ALA A 106 3.26 -24.24 -12.34
N ALA A 107 2.73 -25.47 -12.17
CA ALA A 107 3.34 -26.74 -12.57
C ALA A 107 2.81 -27.88 -11.70
N GLN A 108 2.00 -28.74 -12.30
CA GLN A 108 2.34 -30.16 -12.35
C GLN A 108 1.64 -30.80 -13.55
N ALA A 109 2.39 -30.86 -14.65
CA ALA A 109 2.12 -31.81 -15.72
C ALA A 109 2.31 -33.22 -15.17
N SER A 110 1.23 -34.00 -15.13
CA SER A 110 1.26 -35.45 -15.09
C SER A 110 -0.03 -35.98 -15.71
N ARG A 111 0.02 -36.26 -17.01
CA ARG A 111 -0.88 -37.21 -17.70
C ARG A 111 -0.28 -38.62 -17.48
N PRO A 112 -0.98 -39.73 -17.80
CA PRO A 112 -2.41 -39.97 -18.05
C PRO A 112 -2.96 -41.18 -17.25
N GLU A 113 -4.29 -41.37 -17.14
CA GLU A 113 -4.93 -42.68 -17.45
C GLU A 113 -6.46 -42.63 -17.27
N ASN A 114 -7.14 -42.95 -18.37
CA ASN A 114 -8.19 -43.96 -18.43
C ASN A 114 -9.43 -43.84 -17.51
N ARG A 115 -10.53 -43.31 -18.05
CA ARG A 115 -11.83 -44.00 -17.95
C ARG A 115 -12.83 -43.51 -19.00
N GLU A 116 -12.87 -44.29 -20.06
CA GLU A 116 -14.00 -44.53 -20.96
C GLU A 116 -15.38 -44.43 -20.27
N LYS A 117 -16.25 -43.51 -20.73
CA LYS A 117 -17.68 -43.78 -20.89
C LYS A 117 -18.41 -42.74 -21.75
N SER A 118 -18.80 -43.21 -22.95
CA SER A 118 -20.03 -42.89 -23.67
C SER A 118 -20.30 -41.43 -24.06
N ARG A 119 -19.71 -41.02 -25.20
CA ARG A 119 -20.38 -40.10 -26.13
C ARG A 119 -21.05 -40.94 -27.20
N GLU A 120 -22.37 -40.93 -27.27
CA GLU A 120 -23.05 -40.96 -28.57
C GLU A 120 -24.22 -39.97 -28.53
N LEU A 121 -24.22 -39.12 -29.55
CA LEU A 121 -24.99 -37.92 -29.81
C LEU A 121 -26.27 -38.26 -30.62
N PRO A 122 -27.21 -37.31 -30.82
CA PRO A 122 -28.56 -37.60 -31.30
C PRO A 122 -28.61 -37.93 -32.80
N THR A 123 -29.34 -38.97 -33.16
CA THR A 123 -29.59 -39.33 -34.56
C THR A 123 -30.68 -38.44 -35.15
N ARG A 124 -30.29 -37.54 -36.05
CA ARG A 124 -31.20 -36.77 -36.92
C ARG A 124 -31.15 -37.37 -38.33
N ALA A 125 -32.34 -37.75 -38.79
CA ALA A 125 -32.82 -38.19 -40.12
C ALA A 125 -31.91 -38.01 -41.36
N SER A 126 -31.93 -39.00 -42.26
CA SER A 126 -32.44 -38.83 -43.63
C SER A 126 -32.61 -40.15 -44.40
N VAL A 127 -33.60 -40.10 -45.27
CA VAL A 127 -34.28 -41.10 -46.10
C VAL A 127 -33.51 -41.34 -47.41
N PRO A 128 -33.70 -42.47 -48.11
CA PRO A 128 -34.53 -42.44 -49.32
C PRO A 128 -35.69 -43.43 -49.33
#